data_AF-C4WV50-F1
#
_entry.id   AF-C4WV50-F1
#
_cell.length_a   1.000
_cell.length_b   1.000
_cell.length_c   1.000
_cell.angle_alpha   90.00
_cell.angle_beta   90.00
_cell.angle_gamma   90.00
#
_symmetry.space_group_name_H-M   'P 1'
#
loop_
_entity.id
_entity.type
_entity.pdbx_description
1 polymer ?
#
loop_
_entity_poly.entity_id
_entity_poly.type
_entity_poly.pdbx_seq_one_letter_code
_entity_poly.pdbx_strand_id
1 'polypeptide(L)'
;MSAISLLNPKAEFARAAQALAVNISAARGIQDVMKTNLGPKGTMKMLVSGAGEIKITKDGNVLLHEMQIQHPTASLIARASTAMDDATGDGTTSTVLIIGELLKQAENLISEGVHPRVLTEGMIKARDKALELLEKIKVEGKPDRQRLYDVATTSLRTKVDRN
;
A
#
# COMPACT_ATOMS: atom_id res chain seq x y z
N MET A 1 -34.01 -3.95 28.41
CA MET A 1 -34.02 -3.38 27.05
C MET A 1 -33.67 -4.51 26.09
N SER A 2 -34.65 -4.93 25.28
CA SER A 2 -34.52 -5.98 24.27
C SER A 2 -33.31 -5.67 23.38
N ALA A 3 -32.35 -6.59 23.31
CA ALA A 3 -31.21 -6.48 22.41
C ALA A 3 -31.78 -6.51 20.99
N ILE A 4 -31.77 -5.35 20.32
CA ILE A 4 -32.16 -5.24 18.92
C ILE A 4 -31.21 -6.13 18.12
N SER A 5 -31.69 -7.32 17.73
CA SER A 5 -30.97 -8.28 16.89
C SER A 5 -31.05 -7.85 15.43
N LEU A 6 -30.40 -6.72 15.10
CA LEU A 6 -30.26 -6.23 13.72
C LEU A 6 -29.25 -7.04 12.89
N LEU A 7 -28.48 -7.90 13.54
CA LEU A 7 -27.35 -8.61 12.93
C LEU A 7 -27.50 -10.12 13.12
N ASN A 8 -27.04 -10.87 12.12
CA ASN A 8 -26.98 -12.33 12.18
C ASN A 8 -26.05 -12.77 13.33
N PRO A 9 -26.31 -13.87 14.07
CA PRO A 9 -25.51 -14.26 15.24
C PRO A 9 -24.02 -14.52 14.97
N LYS A 10 -23.63 -14.74 13.71
CA LYS A 10 -22.23 -14.92 13.28
C LYS A 10 -21.60 -13.63 12.70
N ALA A 11 -22.29 -12.50 12.77
CA ALA A 11 -21.79 -11.24 12.23
C ALA A 11 -20.78 -10.61 13.19
N GLU A 12 -19.58 -10.35 12.70
CA GLU A 12 -18.60 -9.52 13.41
C GLU A 12 -18.95 -8.05 13.25
N PHE A 13 -18.75 -7.26 14.31
CA PHE A 13 -19.04 -5.85 14.31
C PHE A 13 -18.03 -5.08 15.16
N ALA A 14 -17.45 -4.03 14.58
CA ALA A 14 -16.51 -3.14 15.24
C ALA A 14 -17.06 -1.71 15.27
N ARG A 15 -17.02 -1.04 16.42
CA ARG A 15 -17.50 0.34 16.59
C ARG A 15 -16.37 1.35 16.46
N ALA A 16 -16.60 2.41 15.69
CA ALA A 16 -15.84 3.67 15.67
C ALA A 16 -14.33 3.52 15.95
N ALA A 17 -13.87 3.89 17.16
CA ALA A 17 -12.46 3.85 17.54
C ALA A 17 -11.83 2.44 17.46
N GLN A 18 -12.56 1.40 17.83
CA GLN A 18 -12.07 0.02 17.72
C GLN A 18 -11.89 -0.39 16.25
N ALA A 19 -12.84 -0.03 15.39
CA ALA A 19 -12.72 -0.29 13.95
C ALA A 19 -11.51 0.44 13.37
N LEU A 20 -11.28 1.69 13.80
CA LEU A 20 -10.18 2.51 13.33
C LEU A 20 -8.81 1.93 13.75
N ALA A 21 -8.66 1.54 15.01
CA ALA A 21 -7.43 0.90 15.50
C ALA A 21 -7.12 -0.43 14.78
N VAL A 22 -8.13 -1.28 14.59
CA VAL A 22 -7.99 -2.56 13.88
C VAL A 22 -7.59 -2.34 12.42
N ASN A 23 -8.20 -1.35 11.75
CA ASN A 23 -7.88 -1.01 10.36
C ASN A 23 -6.45 -0.49 10.20
N ILE A 24 -6.00 0.40 11.08
CA ILE A 24 -4.64 0.95 11.03
C ILE A 24 -3.60 -0.13 11.33
N SER A 25 -3.86 -0.98 12.33
CA SER A 25 -2.99 -2.12 12.66
C SER A 25 -2.81 -3.06 11.47
N ALA A 26 -3.88 -3.37 10.74
CA ALA A 26 -3.81 -4.21 9.55
C ALA A 26 -3.00 -3.57 8.41
N ALA A 27 -3.20 -2.27 8.17
CA ALA A 27 -2.44 -1.53 7.17
C ALA A 27 -0.94 -1.49 7.51
N ARG A 28 -0.60 -1.27 8.78
CA ARG A 28 0.76 -1.29 9.29
C ARG A 28 1.39 -2.68 9.17
N GLY A 29 0.64 -3.74 9.46
CA GLY A 29 1.09 -5.12 9.29
C GLY A 29 1.53 -5.42 7.85
N ILE A 30 0.72 -5.05 6.86
CA ILE A 30 1.11 -5.18 5.45
C ILE A 30 2.34 -4.32 5.12
N GLN A 31 2.36 -3.07 5.57
CA GLN A 31 3.49 -2.17 5.35
C GLN A 31 4.80 -2.79 5.85
N ASP A 32 4.79 -3.39 7.04
CA ASP A 32 5.97 -4.01 7.65
C ASP A 32 6.47 -5.24 6.89
N VAL A 33 5.57 -6.00 6.25
CA VAL A 33 5.95 -7.11 5.36
C VAL A 33 6.59 -6.56 4.08
N MET A 34 5.98 -5.53 3.48
CA MET A 34 6.36 -4.99 2.18
C MET A 34 7.60 -4.10 2.21
N LYS A 35 7.92 -3.46 3.34
CA LYS A 35 9.06 -2.51 3.42
C LYS A 35 10.40 -3.16 3.06
N THR A 36 10.53 -4.44 3.35
CA THR A 36 11.76 -5.21 3.07
C THR A 36 11.95 -5.55 1.59
N ASN A 37 10.93 -5.33 0.76
CA ASN A 37 10.97 -5.59 -0.69
C ASN A 37 11.36 -4.35 -1.49
N LEU A 38 11.21 -3.16 -0.92
CA LEU A 38 11.44 -1.91 -1.64
C LEU A 38 12.93 -1.67 -1.90
N GLY A 39 13.25 -1.22 -3.11
CA GLY A 39 14.59 -0.77 -3.51
C GLY A 39 15.49 -1.86 -4.11
N PRO A 40 16.68 -1.50 -4.60
CA PRO A 40 17.58 -2.43 -5.29
C PRO A 40 18.12 -3.52 -4.36
N LYS A 41 18.34 -3.19 -3.08
CA LYS A 41 18.72 -4.16 -2.03
C LYS A 41 17.51 -4.81 -1.34
N GLY A 42 16.31 -4.59 -1.86
CA GLY A 42 15.09 -5.23 -1.36
C GLY A 42 15.15 -6.75 -1.55
N THR A 43 14.68 -7.47 -0.53
CA THR A 43 14.63 -8.94 -0.51
C THR A 43 13.42 -9.48 -1.26
N MET A 44 13.58 -10.65 -1.90
CA MET A 44 12.46 -11.40 -2.46
C MET A 44 11.73 -12.16 -1.37
N LYS A 45 10.44 -12.40 -1.55
CA LYS A 45 9.63 -13.22 -0.65
C LYS A 45 9.27 -14.52 -1.35
N MET A 46 9.42 -15.61 -0.59
CA MET A 46 9.00 -16.94 -0.98
C MET A 46 7.63 -17.20 -0.36
N LEU A 47 6.63 -17.42 -1.20
CA LEU A 47 5.29 -17.83 -0.80
C LEU A 47 5.15 -19.33 -1.10
N VAL A 48 4.52 -20.04 -0.17
CA VAL A 48 4.23 -21.48 -0.30
C VAL A 48 2.72 -21.65 -0.22
N SER A 49 2.12 -22.18 -1.28
CA SER A 49 0.69 -22.46 -1.32
C SER A 49 0.35 -23.71 -0.51
N GLY A 50 -0.94 -23.92 -0.19
CA GLY A 50 -1.39 -25.13 0.51
C GLY A 50 -1.11 -26.43 -0.25
N ALA A 51 -0.94 -26.36 -1.58
CA ALA A 51 -0.56 -27.49 -2.42
C ALA A 51 0.97 -27.71 -2.49
N GLY A 52 1.75 -26.87 -1.81
CA GLY A 52 3.22 -26.91 -1.83
C GLY A 52 3.85 -26.19 -3.02
N GLU A 53 3.09 -25.41 -3.79
CA GLU A 53 3.65 -24.59 -4.87
C GLU A 53 4.47 -23.45 -4.27
N ILE A 54 5.69 -23.28 -4.76
CA ILE A 54 6.62 -22.26 -4.29
C ILE A 54 6.69 -21.14 -5.31
N LYS A 55 6.31 -19.93 -4.90
CA LYS A 55 6.41 -18.73 -5.72
C LYS A 55 7.34 -17.72 -5.06
N ILE A 56 8.46 -17.43 -5.73
CA ILE A 56 9.45 -16.44 -5.27
C ILE A 56 9.28 -15.20 -6.13
N THR A 57 8.93 -14.08 -5.51
CA THR A 57 8.78 -12.82 -6.24
C THR A 57 9.18 -11.62 -5.39
N LYS A 58 9.60 -10.56 -6.07
CA LYS A 58 9.81 -9.23 -5.50
C LYS A 58 8.63 -8.31 -5.72
N ASP A 59 7.77 -8.63 -6.68
CA ASP A 59 6.66 -7.77 -7.07
C ASP A 59 5.56 -7.74 -6.00
N GLY A 60 5.19 -6.54 -5.57
CA GLY A 60 4.21 -6.31 -4.52
C GLY A 60 2.80 -6.77 -4.92
N ASN A 61 2.41 -6.60 -6.19
CA ASN A 61 1.07 -6.99 -6.64
C ASN A 61 0.89 -8.50 -6.58
N VAL A 62 1.83 -9.25 -7.17
CA VAL A 62 1.82 -10.72 -7.10
C VAL A 62 1.84 -11.21 -5.65
N LEU A 63 2.66 -10.60 -4.78
CA LEU A 63 2.70 -11.00 -3.37
C LEU A 63 1.36 -10.81 -2.66
N LEU A 64 0.69 -9.67 -2.86
CA LEU A 64 -0.60 -9.39 -2.22
C LEU A 64 -1.72 -10.29 -2.73
N HIS A 65 -1.63 -10.76 -3.98
CA HIS A 65 -2.63 -11.64 -4.56
C HIS A 65 -2.51 -13.09 -4.08
N GLU A 66 -1.27 -13.54 -3.86
CA GLU A 66 -0.95 -14.90 -3.43
C GLU A 66 -1.05 -15.07 -1.91
N MET A 67 -0.90 -13.97 -1.15
CA MET A 67 -1.11 -13.98 0.29
C MET A 67 -2.59 -14.17 0.63
N GLN A 68 -2.87 -15.14 1.50
CA GLN A 68 -4.23 -15.36 2.05
C GLN A 68 -4.57 -14.29 3.10
N ILE A 69 -4.94 -13.11 2.63
CA ILE A 69 -5.29 -11.97 3.48
C ILE A 69 -6.69 -12.16 4.06
N GLN A 70 -6.77 -12.33 5.39
CA GLN A 70 -8.06 -12.45 6.09
C GLN A 70 -8.67 -11.08 6.46
N HIS A 71 -7.83 -10.07 6.69
CA HIS A 71 -8.30 -8.79 7.19
C HIS A 71 -8.93 -7.93 6.06
N PRO A 72 -10.14 -7.36 6.22
CA PRO A 72 -10.83 -6.63 5.16
C PRO A 72 -10.05 -5.41 4.67
N THR A 73 -9.49 -4.61 5.58
CA THR A 73 -8.66 -3.43 5.23
C THR A 73 -7.41 -3.80 4.45
N ALA A 74 -6.79 -4.94 4.79
CA ALA A 74 -5.63 -5.45 4.10
C ALA A 74 -5.99 -5.91 2.67
N SER A 75 -7.17 -6.51 2.48
CA SER A 75 -7.72 -6.83 1.15
C SER A 75 -8.00 -5.57 0.32
N LEU A 76 -8.50 -4.49 0.93
CA LEU A 76 -8.69 -3.21 0.24
C LEU A 76 -7.35 -2.60 -0.21
N ILE A 77 -6.30 -2.68 0.62
CA ILE A 77 -4.95 -2.23 0.26
C ILE A 77 -4.38 -3.08 -0.88
N ALA A 78 -4.60 -4.40 -0.86
CA ALA A 78 -4.22 -5.29 -1.96
C ALA A 78 -4.88 -4.87 -3.28
N ARG A 79 -6.18 -4.57 -3.26
CA ARG A 79 -6.90 -4.08 -4.45
C ARG A 79 -6.40 -2.73 -4.94
N ALA A 80 -6.02 -1.83 -4.03
CA ALA A 80 -5.39 -0.56 -4.41
C ALA A 80 -4.03 -0.78 -5.09
N SER A 81 -3.24 -1.75 -4.62
CA SER A 81 -1.99 -2.15 -5.28
C SER A 81 -2.24 -2.72 -6.67
N THR A 82 -3.26 -3.56 -6.86
CA THR A 82 -3.61 -4.09 -8.19
C THR A 82 -4.03 -2.98 -9.14
N ALA A 83 -4.85 -2.03 -8.69
CA ALA A 83 -5.23 -0.88 -9.52
C ALA A 83 -4.01 -0.02 -9.92
N MET A 84 -3.00 0.08 -9.06
CA MET A 84 -1.75 0.77 -9.40
C MET A 84 -0.94 -0.01 -10.44
N ASP A 85 -0.85 -1.33 -10.27
CA ASP A 85 -0.17 -2.21 -11.22
C ASP A 85 -0.81 -2.14 -12.62
N ASP A 86 -2.14 -2.15 -12.69
CA ASP A 86 -2.88 -2.04 -13.95
C ASP A 86 -2.67 -0.67 -14.63
N ALA A 87 -2.51 0.40 -13.85
CA ALA A 87 -2.37 1.76 -14.38
C ALA A 87 -0.94 2.11 -14.79
N THR A 88 0.07 1.70 -14.02
CA THR A 88 1.48 2.08 -14.26
C THR A 88 2.46 0.91 -14.38
N GLY A 89 2.11 -0.29 -13.89
CA GLY A 89 2.96 -1.48 -13.92
C GLY A 89 4.19 -1.44 -13.01
N ASP A 90 4.36 -0.38 -12.21
CA ASP A 90 5.42 -0.22 -11.23
C ASP A 90 4.94 0.65 -10.06
N GLY A 91 5.68 0.64 -8.94
CA GLY A 91 5.36 1.43 -7.76
C GLY A 91 4.28 0.81 -6.85
N THR A 92 3.93 -0.45 -7.08
CA THR A 92 2.97 -1.22 -6.27
C THR A 92 3.38 -1.23 -4.79
N THR A 93 4.63 -1.60 -4.50
CA THR A 93 5.20 -1.61 -3.14
C THR A 93 5.21 -0.21 -2.50
N SER A 94 5.60 0.82 -3.26
CA SER A 94 5.65 2.19 -2.74
C SER A 94 4.26 2.71 -2.33
N THR A 95 3.24 2.39 -3.12
CA THR A 95 1.85 2.78 -2.85
C THR A 95 1.36 2.20 -1.53
N VAL A 96 1.61 0.91 -1.31
CA VAL A 96 1.25 0.22 -0.07
C VAL A 96 1.96 0.83 1.14
N LEU A 97 3.25 1.17 0.99
CA LEU A 97 4.03 1.78 2.05
C LEU A 97 3.53 3.19 2.41
N ILE A 98 3.18 4.00 1.41
CA ILE A 98 2.61 5.33 1.62
C ILE A 98 1.28 5.24 2.37
N ILE A 99 0.39 4.32 1.97
CA ILE A 99 -0.90 4.13 2.65
C ILE A 99 -0.70 3.75 4.12
N GLY A 100 0.17 2.77 4.40
CA GLY A 100 0.46 2.34 5.76
C GLY A 100 1.02 3.47 6.63
N GLU A 101 2.00 4.20 6.13
CA GLU A 101 2.63 5.27 6.91
C GLU A 101 1.67 6.46 7.10
N LEU A 102 0.86 6.80 6.10
CA LEU A 102 -0.17 7.84 6.21
C LEU A 102 -1.18 7.51 7.32
N LEU A 103 -1.63 6.26 7.39
CA LEU A 103 -2.57 5.79 8.42
C LEU A 103 -1.93 5.76 9.81
N LYS A 104 -0.65 5.38 9.91
CA LYS A 104 0.11 5.45 11.16
C LYS A 104 0.27 6.89 11.67
N GLN A 105 0.52 7.85 10.78
CA GLN A 105 0.57 9.26 11.18
C GLN A 105 -0.82 9.78 11.58
N ALA A 106 -1.88 9.32 10.90
CA ALA A 106 -3.25 9.64 11.28
C ALA A 106 -3.60 9.11 12.68
N GLU A 107 -3.12 7.92 13.05
CA GLU A 107 -3.33 7.34 14.39
C GLU A 107 -2.84 8.25 15.51
N ASN A 108 -1.65 8.84 15.34
CA ASN A 108 -1.07 9.76 16.32
C ASN A 108 -1.97 10.99 16.52
N LEU A 109 -2.41 11.61 15.43
CA LEU A 109 -3.27 12.81 15.47
C LEU A 109 -4.67 12.50 16.03
N ILE A 110 -5.21 11.32 15.72
CA ILE A 110 -6.51 10.88 16.29
C ILE A 110 -6.37 10.64 17.80
N SER A 111 -5.24 10.09 18.24
CA SER A 111 -4.93 9.89 19.66
C SER A 111 -4.80 11.21 20.43
N GLU A 112 -4.37 12.28 19.76
CA GLU A 112 -4.36 13.65 20.29
C GLU A 112 -5.75 14.31 20.32
N GLY A 113 -6.78 13.64 19.80
CA GLY A 113 -8.17 14.11 19.81
C GLY A 113 -8.63 14.82 18.54
N VAL A 114 -7.84 14.78 17.46
CA VAL A 114 -8.26 15.36 16.17
C VAL A 114 -9.33 14.47 15.54
N HIS A 115 -10.47 15.07 15.18
CA HIS A 115 -11.55 14.34 14.54
C HIS A 115 -11.13 13.85 13.13
N PRO A 116 -11.35 12.56 12.75
CA PRO A 116 -10.89 12.00 11.48
C PRO A 116 -11.32 12.80 10.24
N ARG A 117 -12.48 13.46 10.28
CA ARG A 117 -12.96 14.33 9.20
C ARG A 117 -11.98 15.46 8.86
N VAL A 118 -11.43 16.11 9.88
CA VAL A 118 -10.47 17.21 9.72
C VAL A 118 -9.17 16.70 9.10
N LEU A 119 -8.75 15.49 9.50
CA LEU A 119 -7.57 14.83 8.92
C LEU A 119 -7.77 14.52 7.44
N THR A 120 -8.92 13.97 7.06
CA THR A 120 -9.21 13.70 5.65
C THR A 120 -9.17 14.97 4.81
N GLU A 121 -9.74 16.08 5.30
CA GLU A 121 -9.70 17.37 4.61
C GLU A 121 -8.27 17.92 4.49
N GLY A 122 -7.46 17.78 5.54
CA GLY A 122 -6.05 18.14 5.52
C GLY A 122 -5.25 17.32 4.51
N MET A 123 -5.47 16.00 4.47
CA MET A 123 -4.80 15.09 3.53
C MET A 123 -5.17 15.37 2.08
N ILE A 124 -6.43 15.70 1.80
CA ILE A 124 -6.87 16.08 0.44
C ILE A 124 -6.16 17.36 -0.01
N LYS A 125 -6.13 18.40 0.83
CA LYS A 125 -5.39 19.64 0.53
C LYS A 125 -3.90 19.39 0.33
N ALA A 126 -3.31 18.54 1.16
CA ALA A 126 -1.89 18.18 1.05
C ALA A 126 -1.59 17.41 -0.25
N ARG A 127 -2.47 16.49 -0.67
CA ARG A 127 -2.38 15.78 -1.95
C ARG A 127 -2.38 16.77 -3.12
N ASP A 128 -3.34 17.70 -3.14
CA ASP A 128 -3.46 18.67 -4.24
C ASP A 128 -2.19 19.52 -4.33
N LYS A 129 -1.67 19.96 -3.17
CA LYS A 129 -0.41 20.71 -3.13
C LYS A 129 0.81 19.87 -3.55
N ALA A 130 0.85 18.59 -3.19
CA ALA A 130 1.91 17.69 -3.60
C ALA A 130 1.92 17.50 -5.12
N LEU A 131 0.74 17.33 -5.75
CA LEU A 131 0.62 17.23 -7.20
C LEU A 131 1.08 18.51 -7.91
N GLU A 132 0.72 19.70 -7.39
CA GLU A 132 1.23 20.97 -7.91
C GLU A 132 2.76 21.07 -7.85
N LEU A 133 3.38 20.54 -6.79
CA LEU A 133 4.83 20.54 -6.64
C LEU A 133 5.49 19.54 -7.58
N LEU A 134 4.92 18.34 -7.73
CA LEU A 134 5.38 17.33 -8.68
C LEU A 134 5.41 17.87 -10.11
N GLU A 135 4.40 18.65 -10.49
CA GLU A 135 4.33 19.28 -11.81
C GLU A 135 5.43 20.34 -12.03
N LYS A 136 5.92 20.98 -10.97
CA LYS A 136 7.00 21.97 -11.04
C LYS A 136 8.40 21.36 -11.06
N ILE A 137 8.58 20.21 -10.39
CA ILE A 137 9.88 19.54 -10.30
C ILE A 137 10.11 18.53 -11.43
N LYS A 138 9.07 18.22 -12.21
CA LYS A 138 9.19 17.28 -13.33
C LYS A 138 10.28 17.78 -14.29
N VAL A 139 11.15 16.88 -14.71
CA VAL A 139 12.17 17.19 -15.70
C VAL A 139 11.57 16.95 -17.07
N GLU A 140 11.25 18.03 -17.78
CA GLU A 140 10.76 17.93 -19.15
C GLU A 140 11.88 17.56 -20.12
N GLY A 141 11.59 16.65 -21.04
CA GLY A 141 12.59 16.14 -21.95
C GLY A 141 12.01 15.40 -23.14
N LYS A 142 12.60 15.61 -24.33
CA LYS A 142 12.32 14.75 -25.48
C LYS A 142 12.80 13.32 -25.20
N PRO A 143 12.11 12.29 -25.72
CA PRO A 143 12.52 10.90 -25.60
C PRO A 143 13.77 10.64 -26.45
N ASP A 144 14.92 11.01 -25.91
CA ASP A 144 16.21 10.67 -26.47
C ASP A 144 16.57 9.22 -26.11
N ARG A 145 17.31 8.55 -27.00
CA ARG A 145 17.71 7.15 -26.83
C ARG A 145 18.46 6.93 -25.52
N GLN A 146 19.32 7.88 -25.13
CA GLN A 146 20.05 7.80 -23.87
C GLN A 146 19.11 7.84 -22.66
N ARG A 147 18.12 8.74 -22.66
CA ARG A 147 17.17 8.86 -21.56
C ARG A 147 16.27 7.65 -21.41
N LEU A 148 15.79 7.10 -22.53
CA LEU A 148 15.01 5.86 -22.51
C LEU A 148 15.83 4.68 -21.98
N TYR A 149 17.11 4.62 -22.34
CA TYR A 149 18.04 3.61 -21.83
C TYR A 149 18.25 3.75 -20.32
N ASP A 150 18.43 4.97 -19.82
CA ASP A 150 18.60 5.24 -18.39
C ASP A 150 17.35 4.83 -17.61
N VAL A 151 16.15 5.21 -18.08
CA VAL A 151 14.86 4.83 -17.47
C VAL A 151 14.69 3.31 -17.43
N ALA A 152 14.89 2.62 -18.55
CA ALA A 152 14.81 1.16 -18.63
C ALA A 152 15.82 0.49 -17.67
N THR A 153 17.05 1.01 -17.62
CA THR A 153 18.10 0.51 -16.72
C THR A 153 17.70 0.69 -15.25
N THR A 154 17.08 1.83 -14.89
CA THR A 154 16.63 2.06 -13.50
C THR A 154 15.49 1.13 -13.09
N SER A 155 14.53 0.86 -13.99
CA SER A 155 13.42 -0.06 -13.73
C SER A 155 13.90 -1.51 -13.58
N LEU A 156 14.86 -1.95 -14.39
CA LEU A 156 15.42 -3.29 -14.31
C LEU A 156 16.32 -3.49 -13.07
N ARG A 157 17.02 -2.43 -12.63
CA ARG A 157 17.98 -2.47 -11.52
C ARG A 157 17.41 -2.98 -10.20
N THR A 158 16.10 -2.83 -9.99
CA THR A 158 15.45 -3.28 -8.76
C THR A 158 15.03 -4.73 -8.81
N LYS A 159 15.01 -5.38 -9.98
CA LYS A 159 14.46 -6.73 -10.18
C LYS A 159 15.49 -7.76 -10.63
N VAL A 160 16.47 -7.37 -11.45
CA VAL A 160 17.44 -8.29 -12.06
C VAL A 160 18.85 -7.95 -11.61
N ASP A 161 19.61 -8.97 -11.18
CA ASP A 161 21.01 -8.82 -10.82
C ASP A 161 21.89 -8.60 -12.05
N ARG A 162 23.00 -7.89 -11.87
CA ARG A 162 23.86 -7.41 -12.96
C ARG A 162 24.90 -8.43 -13.44
N ASN A 163 24.81 -9.68 -12.99
CA ASN A 163 25.75 -10.76 -13.26
C ASN A 163 25.34 -11.59 -14.47
#